data_AF-A0A2V8HWT4-F1
#
_entry.id   AF-A0A2V8HWT4-F1
#
_cell.length_a   1.000
_cell.length_b   1.000
_cell.length_c   1.000
_cell.angle_alpha   90.00
_cell.angle_beta   90.00
_cell.angle_gamma   90.00
#
_symmetry.space_group_name_H-M   'P 1'
#
loop_
_entity.id
_entity.type
_entity.pdbx_description
1 polymer ?
#
loop_
_entity_poly.entity_id
_entity_poly.type
_entity_poly.pdbx_seq_one_letter_code
_entity_poly.pdbx_strand_id
1 'polypeptide(L)'
;MRVSVVAAIVAALAVGILIGTQAIPLQGQARNAGFAAVPGEKGGQDPFGAYEIVQNWPKPISQLPGLSNWTWGAGEFVFAETPNRVYALQRGLLPNIQRPKAIKLPQLGPNIEFPIGRLPWRDATSASPPGALEVNGKVGDDSDVGVNGTDFLWSHIINIVDGQGNIVESWTQWDKMFRRPHAIYVSPYDPQKRVFVVDDYRHAVFIFTHDGKQLLKTLGEPNVHASDAKHFYRPTFIAWDPDGTYFIADGYANTRVVKY
;
A
#
# COMPACT_ATOMS: atom_id res chain seq x y z
N MET A 1 76.49 7.66 -14.84
CA MET A 1 75.52 8.68 -15.30
C MET A 1 74.57 8.10 -16.37
N ARG A 2 73.84 7.01 -16.05
CA ARG A 2 72.84 6.39 -16.95
C ARG A 2 71.61 5.82 -16.22
N VAL A 3 71.67 5.66 -14.90
CA VAL A 3 70.54 5.17 -14.07
C VAL A 3 69.57 6.30 -13.69
N SER A 4 70.07 7.54 -13.57
CA SER A 4 69.27 8.69 -13.10
C SER A 4 68.23 9.21 -14.10
N VAL A 5 68.47 9.04 -15.41
CA VAL A 5 67.56 9.53 -16.46
C VAL A 5 66.34 8.61 -16.62
N VAL A 6 66.53 7.29 -16.43
CA VAL A 6 65.43 6.31 -16.56
C VAL A 6 64.45 6.45 -15.39
N ALA A 7 64.95 6.69 -14.17
CA ALA A 7 64.09 6.92 -13.01
C ALA A 7 63.23 8.20 -13.14
N ALA A 8 63.79 9.27 -13.71
CA ALA A 8 63.06 10.52 -13.93
C ALA A 8 61.94 10.38 -14.97
N ILE A 9 62.18 9.59 -16.04
CA ILE A 9 61.17 9.36 -17.10
C ILE A 9 60.02 8.49 -16.58
N VAL A 10 60.32 7.46 -15.77
CA VAL A 10 59.28 6.60 -15.18
C VAL A 10 58.42 7.38 -14.17
N ALA A 11 59.03 8.26 -13.36
CA ALA A 11 58.28 9.12 -12.44
C ALA A 11 57.38 10.12 -13.18
N ALA A 12 57.86 10.73 -14.27
CA ALA A 12 57.06 11.66 -15.06
C ALA A 12 55.87 10.98 -15.77
N LEU A 13 56.06 9.75 -16.27
CA LEU A 13 54.98 8.95 -16.87
C LEU A 13 53.94 8.50 -15.83
N ALA A 14 54.36 8.13 -14.63
CA ALA A 14 53.45 7.75 -13.55
C ALA A 14 52.57 8.93 -13.09
N VAL A 15 53.14 10.13 -12.99
CA VAL A 15 52.39 11.35 -12.65
C VAL A 15 51.44 11.77 -13.78
N GLY A 16 51.86 11.65 -15.05
CA GLY A 16 51.01 11.93 -16.20
C GLY A 16 49.78 11.02 -16.30
N ILE A 17 49.92 9.74 -15.94
CA ILE A 17 48.82 8.76 -15.92
C ILE A 17 47.89 8.99 -14.72
N LEU A 18 48.42 9.41 -13.57
CA LEU A 18 47.63 9.76 -12.39
C LEU A 18 46.81 11.04 -12.56
N ILE A 19 47.27 12.00 -13.38
CA ILE A 19 46.52 13.22 -13.70
C ILE A 19 45.50 12.97 -14.82
N GLY A 20 45.81 12.10 -15.80
CA GLY A 20 44.94 11.82 -16.95
C GLY A 20 43.75 10.87 -16.69
N THR A 21 43.67 10.22 -15.52
CA THR A 21 42.60 9.25 -15.20
C THR A 21 41.51 9.81 -14.26
N GLN A 22 41.57 11.09 -13.91
CA GLN A 22 40.49 11.79 -13.23
C GLN A 22 39.39 12.11 -14.25
N ALA A 23 38.48 11.17 -14.50
CA ALA A 23 37.24 11.44 -15.20
C ALA A 23 36.47 12.49 -14.39
N ILE A 24 36.49 13.75 -14.83
CA ILE A 24 35.60 14.79 -14.30
C ILE A 24 34.19 14.38 -14.71
N PRO A 25 33.28 14.02 -13.79
CA PRO A 25 31.88 13.89 -14.17
C PRO A 25 31.42 15.28 -14.57
N LEU A 26 31.13 15.46 -15.87
CA LEU A 26 30.34 16.58 -16.35
C LEU A 26 29.07 16.60 -15.51
N GLN A 27 28.92 17.67 -14.73
CA GLN A 27 27.78 17.93 -13.88
C GLN A 27 26.57 18.19 -14.77
N GLY A 28 26.01 17.10 -15.31
CA GLY A 28 24.72 17.10 -15.96
C GLY A 28 23.73 17.65 -14.96
N GLN A 29 23.04 18.72 -15.35
CA GLN A 29 22.00 19.40 -14.59
C GLN A 29 21.19 18.38 -13.79
N ALA A 30 21.42 18.36 -12.47
CA ALA A 30 20.55 17.66 -11.56
C ALA A 30 19.17 18.27 -11.76
N ARG A 31 18.26 17.48 -12.34
CA ARG A 31 16.83 17.76 -12.28
C ARG A 31 16.51 17.98 -10.81
N ASN A 32 15.88 19.11 -10.50
CA ASN A 32 15.41 19.49 -9.17
C ASN A 32 14.83 18.28 -8.43
N ALA A 33 15.67 17.61 -7.65
CA ALA A 33 15.25 16.69 -6.62
C ALA A 33 15.11 17.56 -5.38
N GLY A 34 13.92 17.58 -4.79
CA GLY A 34 13.75 18.24 -3.51
C GLY A 34 14.80 17.68 -2.54
N PHE A 35 15.54 18.57 -1.89
CA PHE A 35 16.59 18.16 -0.98
C PHE A 35 15.93 17.69 0.31
N ALA A 36 16.20 16.45 0.72
CA ALA A 36 15.96 16.04 2.10
C ALA A 36 16.86 16.89 3.01
N ALA A 37 16.39 17.26 4.21
CA ALA A 37 17.21 18.01 5.17
C ALA A 37 18.54 17.29 5.54
N VAL A 38 18.63 15.98 5.31
CA VAL A 38 19.86 15.19 5.44
C VAL A 38 20.21 14.56 4.08
N PRO A 39 21.33 14.94 3.44
CA PRO A 39 21.78 14.33 2.20
C PRO A 39 22.01 12.83 2.35
N GLY A 40 21.38 12.03 1.48
CA GLY A 40 21.52 10.57 1.45
C GLY A 40 20.42 9.77 2.16
N GLU A 41 19.55 10.43 2.93
CA GLU A 41 18.40 9.80 3.58
C GLU A 41 17.18 9.74 2.64
N LYS A 42 16.60 8.54 2.46
CA LYS A 42 15.37 8.36 1.68
C LYS A 42 14.15 8.50 2.58
N GLY A 43 13.29 9.48 2.32
CA GLY A 43 11.99 9.60 3.00
C GLY A 43 12.09 9.82 4.52
N GLY A 44 13.02 10.68 4.96
CA GLY A 44 13.23 10.99 6.38
C GLY A 44 12.02 11.61 7.07
N GLN A 45 12.04 11.63 8.41
CA GLN A 45 11.02 12.24 9.29
C GLN A 45 10.98 13.78 9.22
N ASP A 46 11.58 14.38 8.18
CA ASP A 46 11.53 15.82 7.98
C ASP A 46 10.09 16.22 7.68
N PRO A 47 9.42 16.98 8.57
CA PRO A 47 8.01 17.33 8.40
C PRO A 47 7.75 18.17 7.14
N PHE A 48 8.80 18.72 6.51
CA PHE A 48 8.75 19.47 5.26
C PHE A 48 9.63 18.85 4.15
N GLY A 49 10.18 17.67 4.40
CA GLY A 49 11.18 17.05 3.54
C GLY A 49 10.60 16.57 2.22
N ALA A 50 11.40 16.66 1.17
CA ALA A 50 11.08 16.02 -0.09
C ALA A 50 11.04 14.49 0.09
N TYR A 51 9.97 13.86 -0.38
CA TYR A 51 9.92 12.40 -0.47
C TYR A 51 10.53 11.93 -1.80
N GLU A 52 11.32 10.87 -1.75
CA GLU A 52 11.79 10.21 -2.98
C GLU A 52 10.70 9.29 -3.49
N ILE A 53 10.24 9.53 -4.72
CA ILE A 53 9.33 8.62 -5.39
C ILE A 53 10.13 7.42 -5.90
N VAL A 54 9.99 6.29 -5.24
CA VAL A 54 10.45 5.00 -5.78
C VAL A 54 9.43 4.54 -6.81
N GLN A 55 9.73 4.80 -8.08
CA GLN A 55 8.88 4.39 -9.20
C GLN A 55 8.69 2.86 -9.17
N ASN A 56 7.46 2.41 -9.38
CA ASN A 56 7.09 0.98 -9.43
C ASN A 56 7.37 0.20 -8.14
N TRP A 57 7.29 0.86 -6.97
CA TRP A 57 7.25 0.19 -5.67
C TRP A 57 5.88 0.42 -5.02
N PRO A 58 5.13 -0.64 -4.64
CA PRO A 58 5.36 -2.04 -4.96
C PRO A 58 5.35 -2.31 -6.47
N LYS A 59 5.97 -3.42 -6.90
CA LYS A 59 5.92 -3.85 -8.29
C LYS A 59 4.48 -4.14 -8.70
N PRO A 60 4.12 -3.99 -9.99
CA PRO A 60 2.78 -4.25 -10.46
C PRO A 60 2.32 -5.68 -10.15
N ILE A 61 1.13 -5.82 -9.57
CA ILE A 61 0.52 -7.13 -9.28
C ILE A 61 0.29 -7.97 -10.54
N SER A 62 0.24 -7.32 -11.72
CA SER A 62 0.14 -7.97 -13.03
C SER A 62 1.32 -8.88 -13.37
N GLN A 63 2.42 -8.82 -12.61
CA GLN A 63 3.56 -9.72 -12.76
C GLN A 63 3.34 -11.09 -12.11
N LEU A 64 2.33 -11.23 -11.23
CA LEU A 64 1.99 -12.52 -10.63
C LEU A 64 1.26 -13.44 -11.62
N PRO A 65 1.43 -14.77 -11.51
CA PRO A 65 0.76 -15.72 -12.39
C PRO A 65 -0.76 -15.55 -12.41
N GLY A 66 -1.35 -15.50 -13.61
CA GLY A 66 -2.79 -15.37 -13.80
C GLY A 66 -3.34 -13.95 -13.61
N LEU A 67 -2.50 -12.96 -13.27
CA LEU A 67 -2.94 -11.61 -12.94
C LEU A 67 -2.60 -10.54 -14.00
N SER A 68 -2.14 -10.92 -15.19
CA SER A 68 -1.69 -9.97 -16.23
C SER A 68 -2.72 -8.90 -16.61
N ASN A 69 -4.01 -9.23 -16.53
CA ASN A 69 -5.13 -8.34 -16.83
C ASN A 69 -5.63 -7.54 -15.61
N TRP A 70 -4.94 -7.60 -14.47
CA TRP A 70 -5.37 -7.03 -13.20
C TRP A 70 -4.32 -6.05 -12.66
N THR A 71 -4.77 -5.04 -11.94
CA THR A 71 -3.96 -4.04 -11.25
C THR A 71 -4.51 -3.82 -9.84
N TRP A 72 -3.79 -3.05 -9.02
CA TRP A 72 -4.19 -2.71 -7.66
C TRP A 72 -5.58 -2.06 -7.62
N GLY A 73 -6.38 -2.44 -6.62
CA GLY A 73 -7.63 -1.77 -6.27
C GLY A 73 -7.39 -0.57 -5.36
N ALA A 74 -8.42 -0.18 -4.60
CA ALA A 74 -8.29 0.85 -3.59
C ALA A 74 -7.33 0.38 -2.48
N GLY A 75 -6.20 1.05 -2.32
CA GLY A 75 -5.31 0.85 -1.18
C GLY A 75 -5.92 1.45 0.08
N GLU A 76 -6.07 0.63 1.12
CA GLU A 76 -6.74 1.03 2.37
C GLU A 76 -5.73 1.34 3.47
N PHE A 77 -4.68 0.51 3.58
CA PHE A 77 -3.71 0.64 4.66
C PHE A 77 -2.35 0.07 4.29
N VAL A 78 -1.31 0.57 4.95
CA VAL A 78 0.05 0.04 4.89
C VAL A 78 0.62 -0.09 6.29
N PHE A 79 1.24 -1.24 6.59
CA PHE A 79 1.94 -1.45 7.84
C PHE A 79 3.33 -2.04 7.57
N ALA A 80 4.37 -1.28 7.91
CA ALA A 80 5.76 -1.71 7.76
C ALA A 80 6.25 -2.35 9.06
N GLU A 81 6.33 -3.68 9.11
CA GLU A 81 6.92 -4.38 10.25
C GLU A 81 8.46 -4.32 10.18
N THR A 82 9.00 -4.57 8.99
CA THR A 82 10.43 -4.46 8.70
C THR A 82 10.62 -3.94 7.27
N PRO A 83 11.83 -3.52 6.87
CA PRO A 83 12.10 -3.11 5.48
C PRO A 83 11.74 -4.17 4.43
N ASN A 84 11.71 -5.45 4.79
CA ASN A 84 11.40 -6.56 3.89
C ASN A 84 10.06 -7.27 4.20
N ARG A 85 9.24 -6.68 5.07
CA ARG A 85 7.91 -7.19 5.42
C ARG A 85 6.97 -6.00 5.63
N VAL A 86 6.45 -5.50 4.52
CA VAL A 86 5.47 -4.42 4.49
C VAL A 86 4.13 -5.00 4.07
N TYR A 87 3.15 -4.94 4.97
CA TYR A 87 1.76 -5.32 4.68
C TYR A 87 1.11 -4.20 3.88
N ALA A 88 0.59 -4.53 2.70
CA ALA A 88 -0.22 -3.67 1.85
C ALA A 88 -1.64 -4.24 1.80
N LEU A 89 -2.59 -3.47 2.33
CA LEU A 89 -4.01 -3.82 2.39
C LEU A 89 -4.78 -3.06 1.31
N GLN A 90 -5.62 -3.77 0.55
CA GLN A 90 -6.42 -3.19 -0.52
C GLN A 90 -7.78 -3.84 -0.68
N ARG A 91 -8.66 -3.21 -1.45
CA ARG A 91 -9.98 -3.75 -1.84
C ARG A 91 -9.96 -4.37 -3.23
N GLY A 92 -9.55 -5.63 -3.27
CA GLY A 92 -9.51 -6.44 -4.48
C GLY A 92 -8.61 -5.86 -5.57
N LEU A 93 -8.69 -6.45 -6.76
CA LEU A 93 -7.99 -5.99 -7.95
C LEU A 93 -8.97 -5.37 -8.93
N LEU A 94 -8.47 -4.44 -9.74
CA LEU A 94 -9.22 -3.81 -10.81
C LEU A 94 -8.67 -4.25 -12.17
N PRO A 95 -9.46 -4.22 -13.25
CA PRO A 95 -8.95 -4.48 -14.59
C PRO A 95 -7.79 -3.53 -14.92
N ASN A 96 -6.72 -4.09 -15.48
CA ASN A 96 -5.58 -3.35 -15.97
C ASN A 96 -5.87 -2.86 -17.40
N ILE A 97 -6.57 -1.73 -17.47
CA ILE A 97 -7.07 -1.16 -18.73
C ILE A 97 -6.41 0.18 -19.03
N GLN A 98 -6.19 0.45 -20.30
CA GLN A 98 -5.64 1.73 -20.74
C GLN A 98 -6.69 2.84 -20.59
N ARG A 99 -6.22 4.06 -20.33
CA ARG A 99 -7.08 5.24 -20.31
C ARG A 99 -7.82 5.36 -21.66
N PRO A 100 -9.16 5.40 -21.68
CA PRO A 100 -9.91 5.53 -22.92
C PRO A 100 -9.66 6.89 -23.58
N LYS A 101 -9.83 6.97 -24.91
CA LYS A 101 -9.81 8.23 -25.64
C LYS A 101 -10.96 9.13 -25.16
N ALA A 102 -10.71 10.44 -25.11
CA ALA A 102 -11.72 11.40 -24.73
C ALA A 102 -12.87 11.40 -25.75
N ILE A 103 -14.10 11.25 -25.26
CA ILE A 103 -15.34 11.37 -26.03
C ILE A 103 -16.10 12.62 -25.58
N LYS A 104 -16.71 13.34 -26.55
CA LYS A 104 -17.62 14.44 -26.25
C LYS A 104 -18.96 13.89 -25.75
N LEU A 105 -19.57 14.57 -24.78
CA LEU A 105 -20.84 14.21 -24.17
C LEU A 105 -21.88 15.32 -24.40
N PRO A 106 -22.27 15.61 -25.67
CA PRO A 106 -23.18 16.71 -25.99
C PRO A 106 -24.56 16.58 -25.34
N GLN A 107 -24.98 15.36 -25.00
CA GLN A 107 -26.21 15.08 -24.27
C GLN A 107 -26.24 15.64 -22.84
N LEU A 108 -25.07 15.91 -22.25
CA LEU A 108 -24.94 16.52 -20.93
C LEU A 108 -24.79 18.04 -20.99
N GLY A 109 -24.41 18.59 -22.15
CA GLY A 109 -24.21 20.02 -22.36
C GLY A 109 -23.06 20.37 -23.32
N PRO A 110 -22.96 21.64 -23.74
CA PRO A 110 -21.87 22.10 -24.59
C PRO A 110 -20.52 21.96 -23.88
N ASN A 111 -19.50 21.54 -24.64
CA ASN A 111 -18.11 21.41 -24.18
C ASN A 111 -17.85 20.42 -23.03
N ILE A 112 -18.73 19.43 -22.83
CA ILE A 112 -18.51 18.33 -21.88
C ILE A 112 -17.81 17.15 -22.57
N GLU A 113 -16.84 16.54 -21.90
CA GLU A 113 -16.11 15.36 -22.39
C GLU A 113 -15.70 14.43 -21.24
N PHE A 114 -15.44 13.16 -21.57
CA PHE A 114 -14.87 12.18 -20.64
C PHE A 114 -13.86 11.26 -21.33
N PRO A 115 -12.75 10.90 -20.68
CA PRO A 115 -12.28 11.45 -19.40
C PRO A 115 -11.59 12.80 -19.59
N ILE A 116 -11.76 13.71 -18.63
CA ILE A 116 -11.11 15.03 -18.64
C ILE A 116 -9.60 14.85 -18.59
N GLY A 117 -8.86 15.34 -19.59
CA GLY A 117 -7.45 15.00 -19.84
C GLY A 117 -6.50 15.13 -18.65
N ARG A 118 -6.72 16.11 -17.78
CA ARG A 118 -5.87 16.41 -16.61
C ARG A 118 -6.28 15.73 -15.29
N LEU A 119 -7.37 14.96 -15.30
CA LEU A 119 -7.90 14.33 -14.09
C LEU A 119 -7.74 12.80 -14.15
N PRO A 120 -7.69 12.11 -13.00
CA PRO A 120 -7.90 10.67 -12.95
C PRO A 120 -9.20 10.31 -13.67
N TRP A 121 -9.17 9.21 -14.43
CA TRP A 121 -10.31 8.76 -15.23
C TRP A 121 -11.09 7.63 -14.56
N ARG A 122 -10.48 6.98 -13.57
CA ARG A 122 -11.07 5.94 -12.74
C ARG A 122 -10.69 6.20 -11.29
N ASP A 123 -11.70 6.30 -10.44
CA ASP A 123 -11.53 6.35 -8.99
C ASP A 123 -11.47 4.92 -8.45
N ALA A 124 -10.38 4.57 -7.75
CA ALA A 124 -10.22 3.22 -7.23
C ALA A 124 -11.24 2.93 -6.12
N THR A 125 -11.59 3.93 -5.32
CA THR A 125 -12.55 3.77 -4.21
C THR A 125 -13.94 3.38 -4.69
N SER A 126 -14.41 4.00 -5.76
CA SER A 126 -15.71 3.74 -6.38
C SER A 126 -15.71 2.51 -7.27
N ALA A 127 -14.56 2.14 -7.84
CA ALA A 127 -14.42 0.96 -8.69
C ALA A 127 -14.20 -0.34 -7.90
N SER A 128 -13.61 -0.26 -6.71
CA SER A 128 -13.40 -1.41 -5.84
C SER A 128 -14.66 -1.72 -5.00
N PRO A 129 -15.02 -2.99 -4.80
CA PRO A 129 -16.04 -3.39 -3.84
C PRO A 129 -15.60 -3.09 -2.40
N PRO A 130 -16.51 -3.07 -1.42
CA PRO A 130 -17.96 -3.24 -1.59
C PRO A 130 -18.61 -1.92 -1.97
N GLY A 131 -19.87 -1.98 -2.39
CA GLY A 131 -20.73 -0.80 -2.55
C GLY A 131 -21.32 -0.32 -1.22
N ALA A 132 -22.64 -0.11 -1.20
CA ALA A 132 -23.35 0.34 0.01
C ALA A 132 -23.15 -0.66 1.15
N LEU A 133 -23.09 -0.19 2.40
CA LEU A 133 -22.99 -1.12 3.55
C LEU A 133 -24.23 -2.00 3.67
N GLU A 134 -25.39 -1.41 3.41
CA GLU A 134 -26.69 -2.05 3.51
C GLU A 134 -27.45 -1.89 2.20
N VAL A 135 -28.09 -2.97 1.75
CA VAL A 135 -29.02 -2.95 0.62
C VAL A 135 -30.37 -3.41 1.14
N ASN A 136 -31.40 -2.57 1.02
CA ASN A 136 -32.75 -2.85 1.51
C ASN A 136 -32.81 -3.26 3.00
N GLY A 137 -31.97 -2.62 3.83
CA GLY A 137 -31.90 -2.90 5.27
C GLY A 137 -31.23 -4.23 5.64
N LYS A 138 -30.53 -4.87 4.69
CA LYS A 138 -29.71 -6.06 4.94
C LYS A 138 -28.24 -5.70 4.88
N VAL A 139 -27.53 -5.98 5.97
CA VAL A 139 -26.07 -5.94 6.07
C VAL A 139 -25.53 -7.24 5.47
N GLY A 140 -24.54 -7.18 4.57
CA GLY A 140 -23.95 -8.40 4.02
C GLY A 140 -23.10 -8.27 2.77
N ASP A 141 -22.93 -9.42 2.10
CA ASP A 141 -22.04 -9.61 0.95
C ASP A 141 -22.66 -9.21 -0.39
N ASP A 142 -23.95 -8.91 -0.44
CA ASP A 142 -24.75 -8.66 -1.65
C ASP A 142 -24.73 -7.21 -2.13
N SER A 143 -23.84 -6.39 -1.59
CA SER A 143 -23.76 -4.96 -1.89
C SER A 143 -22.62 -4.56 -2.83
N ASP A 144 -22.01 -5.51 -3.53
CA ASP A 144 -20.92 -5.22 -4.46
C ASP A 144 -21.36 -4.35 -5.64
N VAL A 145 -20.49 -3.41 -6.00
CA VAL A 145 -20.61 -2.64 -7.24
C VAL A 145 -19.87 -3.39 -8.34
N GLY A 146 -20.61 -3.86 -9.35
CA GLY A 146 -20.05 -4.59 -10.50
C GLY A 146 -19.99 -6.11 -10.32
N VAL A 147 -19.37 -6.79 -11.28
CA VAL A 147 -19.30 -8.25 -11.40
C VAL A 147 -17.87 -8.73 -11.14
N ASN A 148 -17.71 -9.59 -10.13
CA ASN A 148 -16.42 -10.24 -9.83
C ASN A 148 -15.91 -11.05 -11.03
N GLY A 149 -14.63 -10.94 -11.35
CA GLY A 149 -13.99 -11.48 -12.54
C GLY A 149 -14.13 -10.61 -13.80
N THR A 150 -14.94 -9.56 -13.77
CA THR A 150 -15.14 -8.62 -14.90
C THR A 150 -14.78 -7.18 -14.51
N ASP A 151 -15.50 -6.61 -13.54
CA ASP A 151 -15.33 -5.22 -13.10
C ASP A 151 -14.28 -5.08 -12.00
N PHE A 152 -14.12 -6.14 -11.20
CA PHE A 152 -13.10 -6.30 -10.17
C PHE A 152 -12.75 -7.78 -10.03
N LEU A 153 -11.66 -8.11 -9.34
CA LEU A 153 -11.37 -9.46 -8.86
C LEU A 153 -11.19 -9.40 -7.35
N TRP A 154 -12.08 -10.04 -6.58
CA TRP A 154 -11.95 -10.09 -5.12
C TRP A 154 -10.89 -11.11 -4.72
N SER A 155 -9.63 -10.67 -4.78
CA SER A 155 -8.49 -11.44 -4.33
C SER A 155 -7.31 -10.54 -3.98
N HIS A 156 -6.30 -11.10 -3.30
CA HIS A 156 -5.06 -10.43 -2.93
C HIS A 156 -5.35 -9.20 -2.08
N ILE A 157 -6.20 -9.38 -1.06
CA ILE A 157 -6.64 -8.31 -0.16
C ILE A 157 -5.49 -7.88 0.75
N ILE A 158 -4.75 -8.85 1.29
CA ILE A 158 -3.52 -8.64 2.07
C ILE A 158 -2.33 -9.15 1.27
N ASN A 159 -1.37 -8.27 1.03
CA ASN A 159 -0.11 -8.58 0.35
C ASN A 159 1.06 -8.18 1.26
N ILE A 160 2.14 -8.95 1.21
CA ILE A 160 3.39 -8.63 1.88
C ILE A 160 4.41 -8.31 0.80
N VAL A 161 5.03 -7.15 0.95
CA VAL A 161 5.97 -6.58 -0.01
C VAL A 161 7.34 -6.40 0.65
N ASP A 162 8.42 -6.72 -0.08
CA ASP A 162 9.79 -6.51 0.38
C ASP A 162 10.34 -5.11 0.04
N GLY A 163 11.56 -4.81 0.49
CA GLY A 163 12.20 -3.51 0.27
C GLY A 163 12.52 -3.22 -1.20
N GLN A 164 12.44 -4.22 -2.08
CA GLN A 164 12.63 -4.09 -3.54
C GLN A 164 11.30 -4.04 -4.29
N GLY A 165 10.18 -4.13 -3.57
CA GLY A 165 8.84 -4.02 -4.12
C GLY A 165 8.30 -5.35 -4.64
N ASN A 166 8.98 -6.47 -4.41
CA ASN A 166 8.44 -7.77 -4.77
C ASN A 166 7.29 -8.12 -3.82
N ILE A 167 6.21 -8.63 -4.37
CA ILE A 167 5.14 -9.25 -3.59
C ILE A 167 5.64 -10.64 -3.19
N VAL A 168 5.98 -10.82 -1.93
CA VAL A 168 6.60 -12.07 -1.41
C VAL A 168 5.56 -13.02 -0.84
N GLU A 169 4.43 -12.52 -0.38
CA GLU A 169 3.27 -13.32 0.06
C GLU A 169 1.96 -12.58 -0.26
N SER A 170 0.91 -13.33 -0.52
CA SER A 170 -0.48 -12.83 -0.56
C SER A 170 -1.36 -13.80 0.21
N TRP A 171 -2.14 -13.31 1.16
CA TRP A 171 -2.97 -14.15 2.03
C TRP A 171 -4.33 -14.46 1.42
N THR A 172 -4.32 -15.03 0.21
CA THR A 172 -5.54 -15.24 -0.59
C THR A 172 -6.50 -16.26 0.01
N GLN A 173 -6.03 -17.13 0.91
CA GLN A 173 -6.85 -18.08 1.65
C GLN A 173 -7.93 -17.39 2.53
N TRP A 174 -7.73 -16.11 2.87
CA TRP A 174 -8.65 -15.33 3.69
C TRP A 174 -9.49 -14.32 2.92
N ASP A 175 -9.28 -14.15 1.60
CA ASP A 175 -9.92 -13.08 0.81
C ASP A 175 -11.44 -13.04 1.01
N LYS A 176 -12.11 -14.21 1.03
CA LYS A 176 -13.56 -14.33 1.20
C LYS A 176 -14.10 -13.89 2.58
N MET A 177 -13.24 -13.84 3.58
CA MET A 177 -13.61 -13.41 4.94
C MET A 177 -13.82 -11.90 5.00
N PHE A 178 -13.08 -11.14 4.20
CA PHE A 178 -13.10 -9.69 4.24
C PHE A 178 -14.30 -9.12 3.47
N ARG A 179 -14.71 -7.92 3.86
CA ARG A 179 -15.69 -7.11 3.15
C ARG A 179 -15.13 -5.73 2.85
N ARG A 180 -14.66 -5.01 3.86
CA ARG A 180 -13.99 -3.71 3.69
C ARG A 180 -12.91 -3.55 4.75
N PRO A 181 -11.79 -4.29 4.61
CA PRO A 181 -10.73 -4.24 5.58
C PRO A 181 -10.10 -2.85 5.53
N HIS A 182 -10.14 -2.17 6.67
CA HIS A 182 -9.83 -0.75 6.81
C HIS A 182 -8.40 -0.52 7.29
N ALA A 183 -7.89 -1.42 8.14
CA ALA A 183 -6.52 -1.31 8.65
C ALA A 183 -5.93 -2.68 9.02
N ILE A 184 -4.61 -2.77 8.95
CA ILE A 184 -3.83 -3.95 9.33
C ILE A 184 -2.65 -3.53 10.20
N TYR A 185 -2.37 -4.28 11.27
CA TYR A 185 -1.33 -3.95 12.23
C TYR A 185 -0.65 -5.20 12.78
N VAL A 186 0.60 -5.02 13.21
CA VAL A 186 1.28 -5.90 14.16
C VAL A 186 1.64 -5.06 15.38
N SER A 187 1.27 -5.51 16.57
CA SER A 187 1.67 -4.78 17.78
C SER A 187 3.17 -4.91 18.01
N PRO A 188 3.92 -3.80 18.26
CA PRO A 188 5.34 -3.88 18.60
C PRO A 188 5.56 -4.50 20.00
N TYR A 189 4.52 -4.59 20.82
CA TYR A 189 4.55 -5.13 22.17
C TYR A 189 4.09 -6.58 22.26
N ASP A 190 3.61 -7.17 21.15
CA ASP A 190 3.21 -8.57 21.10
C ASP A 190 4.39 -9.46 20.66
N PRO A 191 4.98 -10.27 21.56
CA PRO A 191 6.09 -11.15 21.20
C PRO A 191 5.71 -12.24 20.19
N GLN A 192 4.42 -12.57 20.06
CA GLN A 192 3.92 -13.51 19.05
C GLN A 192 3.69 -12.85 17.70
N LYS A 193 3.80 -11.51 17.62
CA LYS A 193 3.59 -10.71 16.41
C LYS A 193 2.29 -11.04 15.69
N ARG A 194 1.20 -11.22 16.45
CA ARG A 194 -0.11 -11.50 15.84
C ARG A 194 -0.51 -10.33 14.95
N VAL A 195 -1.15 -10.66 13.84
CA VAL A 195 -1.60 -9.69 12.85
C VAL A 195 -3.07 -9.38 13.08
N PHE A 196 -3.39 -8.11 13.27
CA PHE A 196 -4.73 -7.60 13.53
C PHE A 196 -5.24 -6.93 12.25
N VAL A 197 -6.40 -7.34 11.76
CA VAL A 197 -7.08 -6.75 10.61
C VAL A 197 -8.42 -6.21 11.06
N VAL A 198 -8.61 -4.89 10.98
CA VAL A 198 -9.88 -4.22 11.27
C VAL A 198 -10.68 -4.17 9.98
N ASP A 199 -11.91 -4.69 9.99
CA ASP A 199 -12.81 -4.64 8.84
C ASP A 199 -14.11 -3.96 9.23
N ASP A 200 -14.31 -2.76 8.68
CA ASP A 200 -15.36 -1.88 9.13
C ASP A 200 -16.75 -2.35 8.65
N TYR A 201 -16.82 -2.98 7.48
CA TYR A 201 -18.06 -3.57 6.95
C TYR A 201 -18.35 -4.96 7.50
N ARG A 202 -17.34 -5.67 8.02
CA ARG A 202 -17.59 -6.85 8.84
C ARG A 202 -17.97 -6.51 10.28
N HIS A 203 -17.80 -5.26 10.71
CA HIS A 203 -18.03 -4.87 12.11
C HIS A 203 -17.18 -5.70 13.09
N ALA A 204 -15.97 -6.06 12.66
CA ALA A 204 -15.14 -7.02 13.35
C ALA A 204 -13.65 -6.72 13.22
N VAL A 205 -12.87 -7.29 14.14
CA VAL A 205 -11.42 -7.35 14.06
C VAL A 205 -10.98 -8.81 14.04
N PHE A 206 -10.17 -9.18 13.06
CA PHE A 206 -9.63 -10.52 12.90
C PHE A 206 -8.18 -10.55 13.36
N ILE A 207 -7.82 -11.55 14.17
CA ILE A 207 -6.48 -11.70 14.74
C ILE A 207 -5.89 -13.01 14.21
N PHE A 208 -4.78 -12.93 13.50
CA PHE A 208 -4.10 -14.07 12.87
C PHE A 208 -2.76 -14.35 13.52
N THR A 209 -2.22 -15.55 13.29
CA THR A 209 -0.79 -15.84 13.49
C THR A 209 0.06 -14.91 12.63
N HIS A 210 1.32 -14.67 13.02
CA HIS A 210 2.24 -13.79 12.29
C HIS A 210 2.45 -14.20 10.82
N ASP A 211 2.43 -15.51 10.57
CA ASP A 211 2.54 -16.11 9.24
C ASP A 211 1.21 -16.19 8.47
N GLY A 212 0.11 -15.72 9.07
CA GLY A 212 -1.22 -15.70 8.45
C GLY A 212 -1.84 -17.06 8.18
N LYS A 213 -1.30 -18.15 8.72
CA LYS A 213 -1.84 -19.49 8.46
C LYS A 213 -3.09 -19.81 9.28
N GLN A 214 -3.29 -19.16 10.42
CA GLN A 214 -4.42 -19.43 11.30
C GLN A 214 -5.09 -18.13 11.76
N LEU A 215 -6.42 -18.12 11.71
CA LEU A 215 -7.23 -17.17 12.46
C LEU A 215 -7.26 -17.62 13.92
N LEU A 216 -6.79 -16.77 14.82
CA LEU A 216 -6.72 -17.03 16.26
C LEU A 216 -7.98 -16.54 16.97
N LYS A 217 -8.53 -15.39 16.56
CA LYS A 217 -9.67 -14.76 17.22
C LYS A 217 -10.40 -13.79 16.31
N THR A 218 -11.70 -13.66 16.54
CA THR A 218 -12.54 -12.58 16.02
C THR A 218 -13.08 -11.77 17.19
N LEU A 219 -12.94 -10.44 17.12
CA LEU A 219 -13.63 -9.50 18.01
C LEU A 219 -14.80 -8.90 17.23
N GLY A 220 -15.96 -8.71 17.87
CA GLY A 220 -17.19 -8.42 17.16
C GLY A 220 -17.87 -9.69 16.63
N GLU A 221 -19.00 -9.51 15.96
CA GLU A 221 -19.70 -10.57 15.24
C GLU A 221 -19.85 -10.14 13.77
N PRO A 222 -19.26 -10.86 12.81
CA PRO A 222 -19.32 -10.51 11.41
C PRO A 222 -20.75 -10.27 10.91
N ASN A 223 -20.97 -9.10 10.30
CA ASN A 223 -22.26 -8.65 9.77
C ASN A 223 -23.35 -8.34 10.83
N VAL A 224 -23.00 -8.32 12.12
CA VAL A 224 -23.89 -7.89 13.20
C VAL A 224 -23.30 -6.65 13.85
N HIS A 225 -23.95 -5.51 13.63
CA HIS A 225 -23.56 -4.27 14.29
C HIS A 225 -24.46 -3.94 15.48
N ALA A 226 -23.84 -3.48 16.56
CA ALA A 226 -24.53 -2.88 17.71
C ALA A 226 -23.53 -2.02 18.50
N SER A 227 -24.02 -1.29 19.50
CA SER A 227 -23.19 -0.49 20.42
C SER A 227 -23.14 -1.10 21.82
N ASP A 228 -23.11 -2.44 21.92
CA ASP A 228 -22.98 -3.15 23.19
C ASP A 228 -21.52 -3.62 23.44
N ALA A 229 -21.32 -4.45 24.48
CA ALA A 229 -20.00 -4.94 24.88
C ALA A 229 -19.38 -5.99 23.95
N LYS A 230 -20.14 -6.54 23.00
CA LYS A 230 -19.71 -7.66 22.14
C LYS A 230 -19.60 -7.27 20.66
N HIS A 231 -20.35 -6.27 20.22
CA HIS A 231 -20.43 -5.86 18.82
C HIS A 231 -19.71 -4.54 18.57
N PHE A 232 -19.35 -4.30 17.31
CA PHE A 232 -18.91 -2.99 16.82
C PHE A 232 -19.90 -2.44 15.81
N TYR A 233 -19.74 -1.19 15.40
CA TYR A 233 -20.43 -0.64 14.24
C TYR A 233 -19.46 0.24 13.46
N ARG A 234 -18.80 -0.43 12.51
CA ARG A 234 -17.77 0.12 11.62
C ARG A 234 -16.52 0.63 12.38
N PRO A 235 -15.76 -0.31 13.00
CA PRO A 235 -14.47 0.01 13.60
C PRO A 235 -13.44 0.38 12.53
N THR A 236 -12.45 1.19 12.89
CA THR A 236 -11.48 1.75 11.93
C THR A 236 -10.04 1.41 12.30
N PHE A 237 -9.59 1.83 13.48
CA PHE A 237 -8.19 1.73 13.88
C PHE A 237 -8.01 1.07 15.24
N ILE A 238 -6.79 0.60 15.49
CA ILE A 238 -6.37 -0.02 16.74
C ILE A 238 -5.01 0.54 17.17
N ALA A 239 -4.81 0.71 18.48
CA ALA A 239 -3.54 1.11 19.08
C ALA A 239 -3.29 0.32 20.37
N TRP A 240 -2.02 0.24 20.80
CA TRP A 240 -1.59 -0.53 21.97
C TRP A 240 -0.85 0.33 22.98
N ASP A 241 -1.00 -0.02 24.25
CA ASP A 241 -0.10 0.37 25.34
C ASP A 241 1.04 -0.69 25.47
N PRO A 242 2.21 -0.37 26.05
CA PRO A 242 3.31 -1.33 26.18
C PRO A 242 3.00 -2.57 27.02
N ASP A 243 1.98 -2.53 27.87
CA ASP A 243 1.54 -3.67 28.68
C ASP A 243 0.69 -4.69 27.91
N GLY A 244 0.37 -4.40 26.63
CA GLY A 244 -0.43 -5.24 25.75
C GLY A 244 -1.93 -4.91 25.75
N THR A 245 -2.39 -3.98 26.59
CA THR A 245 -3.72 -3.36 26.49
C THR A 245 -3.89 -2.75 25.10
N TYR A 246 -5.07 -2.86 24.50
CA TYR A 246 -5.34 -2.22 23.22
C TYR A 246 -6.70 -1.52 23.15
N PHE A 247 -6.76 -0.54 22.26
CA PHE A 247 -7.91 0.33 22.08
C PHE A 247 -8.35 0.28 20.62
N ILE A 248 -9.65 0.11 20.39
CA ILE A 248 -10.26 0.07 19.06
C ILE A 248 -11.15 1.30 18.89
N ALA A 249 -10.93 2.04 17.80
CA ALA A 249 -11.76 3.15 17.38
C ALA A 249 -13.01 2.63 16.65
N ASP A 250 -14.12 2.51 17.36
CA ASP A 250 -15.43 2.09 16.87
C ASP A 250 -16.23 3.32 16.41
N GLY A 251 -15.73 3.94 15.32
CA GLY A 251 -15.87 5.38 15.11
C GLY A 251 -16.78 5.81 13.96
N TYR A 252 -16.94 5.03 12.89
CA TYR A 252 -17.77 5.48 11.77
C TYR A 252 -19.26 5.58 12.11
N ALA A 253 -19.75 4.80 13.10
CA ALA A 253 -21.12 4.88 13.55
C ALA A 253 -21.26 4.94 15.09
N ASN A 254 -20.65 4.02 15.84
CA ASN A 254 -20.84 3.93 17.30
C ASN A 254 -20.21 5.07 18.14
N THR A 255 -19.39 5.92 17.52
CA THR A 255 -18.76 7.12 18.14
C THR A 255 -18.13 6.82 19.51
N ARG A 256 -17.36 5.72 19.61
CA ARG A 256 -16.73 5.30 20.89
C ARG A 256 -15.35 4.69 20.69
N VAL A 257 -14.63 4.54 21.80
CA VAL A 257 -13.38 3.79 21.89
C VAL A 257 -13.58 2.62 22.84
N VAL A 258 -13.21 1.41 22.40
CA VAL A 258 -13.33 0.18 23.19
C VAL A 258 -11.94 -0.24 23.67
N LYS A 259 -11.80 -0.56 24.95
CA LYS A 259 -10.56 -1.01 25.59
C LYS A 259 -10.60 -2.53 25.82
N TYR A 260 -9.49 -3.22 25.53
CA TYR A 260 -9.27 -4.65 25.76
C TYR A 260 -7.98 -4.91 26.52
#